data_AF-H3D1A3-F1
#
_entry.id   AF-H3D1A3-F1
#
_cell.length_a   1.000
_cell.length_b   1.000
_cell.length_c   1.000
_cell.angle_alpha   90.00
_cell.angle_beta   90.00
_cell.angle_gamma   90.00
#
_symmetry.space_group_name_H-M   'P 1'
#
loop_
_entity.id
_entity.type
_entity.pdbx_description
1 polymer ?
#
loop_
_entity_poly.entity_id
_entity_poly.type
_entity_poly.pdbx_seq_one_letter_code
_entity_poly.pdbx_strand_id
1 'polypeptide(L)'
;MSAKAISEQTGKEFLYKHICTSAAVQNRFRYARVTAETDFDRLAKEHPWLLTERLVVKPDQLIKRRGKLGLVGVNLDLNGVRDWLKSRLMKETTV
;
A
#
# COMPACT_ATOMS: atom_id res chain seq x y z
N MET A 1 16.62 -18.57 -18.68
CA MET A 1 16.08 -17.90 -17.46
C MET A 1 15.42 -16.60 -17.88
N SER A 2 14.22 -16.26 -17.37
CA SER A 2 13.53 -14.99 -17.69
C SER A 2 13.34 -14.14 -16.44
N ALA A 3 13.42 -12.81 -16.60
CA ALA A 3 13.10 -11.86 -15.55
C ALA A 3 11.57 -11.71 -15.41
N LYS A 4 11.06 -11.72 -14.17
CA LYS A 4 9.63 -11.51 -13.86
C LYS A 4 9.48 -10.37 -12.86
N ALA A 5 8.49 -9.50 -13.10
CA ALA A 5 8.18 -8.42 -12.17
C ALA A 5 7.57 -8.98 -10.88
N ILE A 6 7.83 -8.29 -9.76
CA ILE A 6 7.20 -8.51 -8.45
C ILE A 6 6.43 -7.26 -8.03
N SER A 7 5.48 -7.43 -7.11
CA SER A 7 4.72 -6.30 -6.57
C SER A 7 5.61 -5.37 -5.72
N GLU A 8 5.16 -4.15 -5.50
CA GLU A 8 5.83 -3.20 -4.62
C GLU A 8 5.92 -3.76 -3.19
N GLN A 9 4.86 -4.41 -2.70
CA GLN A 9 4.86 -5.05 -1.39
C GLN A 9 5.96 -6.10 -1.29
N THR A 10 6.04 -7.04 -2.24
CA THR A 10 7.06 -8.10 -2.23
C THR A 10 8.47 -7.52 -2.27
N GLY A 11 8.70 -6.51 -3.12
CA GLY A 11 10.01 -5.85 -3.20
C GLY A 11 10.40 -5.16 -1.90
N LYS A 12 9.47 -4.43 -1.26
CA LYS A 12 9.70 -3.78 0.03
C LYS A 12 9.92 -4.79 1.15
N GLU A 13 9.18 -5.88 1.16
CA GLU A 13 9.34 -6.93 2.16
C GLU A 13 10.73 -7.56 2.09
N PHE A 14 11.21 -7.92 0.89
CA PHE A 14 12.57 -8.43 0.72
C PHE A 14 13.63 -7.40 1.09
N LEU A 15 13.46 -6.15 0.66
CA LEU A 15 14.37 -5.07 1.04
C LEU A 15 14.45 -4.95 2.56
N TYR A 16 13.31 -4.85 3.23
CA TYR A 16 13.27 -4.71 4.68
C TYR A 16 13.81 -5.93 5.41
N LYS A 17 13.71 -7.15 4.87
CA LYS A 17 14.27 -8.34 5.51
C LYS A 17 15.78 -8.44 5.36
N HIS A 18 16.32 -8.06 4.20
CA HIS A 18 17.67 -8.49 3.81
C HIS A 18 18.65 -7.35 3.54
N ILE A 19 18.21 -6.09 3.47
CA ILE A 19 19.14 -4.98 3.25
C ILE A 19 20.11 -4.86 4.44
N CYS A 20 21.40 -4.95 4.17
CA CYS A 20 22.45 -4.66 5.13
C CYS A 20 22.95 -3.25 4.87
N THR A 21 22.52 -2.29 5.68
CA THR A 21 22.89 -0.88 5.55
C THR A 21 23.04 -0.24 6.91
N SER A 22 23.96 0.71 7.03
CA SER A 22 24.14 1.56 8.22
C SER A 22 23.10 2.68 8.29
N ALA A 23 22.42 2.99 7.18
CA ALA A 23 21.39 4.02 7.15
C ALA A 23 20.11 3.55 7.87
N ALA A 24 19.52 4.43 8.68
CA ALA A 24 18.26 4.12 9.35
C ALA A 24 17.11 4.02 8.33
N VAL A 25 16.51 2.82 8.23
CA VAL A 25 15.34 2.59 7.36
C VAL A 25 14.07 2.85 8.17
N GLN A 26 13.45 4.01 7.93
CA GLN A 26 12.19 4.40 8.56
C GLN A 26 11.00 3.64 7.97
N ASN A 27 9.91 3.56 8.74
CA ASN A 27 8.65 2.91 8.34
C ASN A 27 8.80 1.44 7.87
N ARG A 28 9.81 0.74 8.38
CA ARG A 28 10.06 -0.68 8.08
C ARG A 28 8.82 -1.50 8.45
N PHE A 29 8.35 -2.31 7.50
CA PHE A 29 7.11 -3.11 7.62
C PHE A 29 5.82 -2.33 7.92
N ARG A 30 5.80 -1.00 7.74
CA ARG A 30 4.57 -0.19 7.84
C ARG A 30 3.85 -0.14 6.50
N TYR A 31 3.32 -1.29 6.09
CA TYR A 31 2.39 -1.42 4.97
C TYR A 31 1.24 -2.35 5.37
N ALA A 32 0.07 -2.15 4.76
CA ALA A 32 -1.10 -3.00 4.95
C ALA A 32 -1.69 -3.29 3.57
N ARG A 33 -1.97 -4.56 3.29
CA ARG A 33 -2.58 -4.99 2.03
C ARG A 33 -4.10 -4.94 2.17
N VAL A 34 -4.77 -4.37 1.18
CA VAL A 34 -6.24 -4.33 1.09
C VAL A 34 -6.68 -5.00 -0.20
N THR A 35 -7.69 -5.86 -0.10
CA THR A 35 -8.44 -6.51 -1.17
C THR A 35 -9.93 -6.32 -0.96
N ALA A 36 -10.78 -6.83 -1.86
CA ALA A 36 -12.23 -6.71 -1.72
C ALA A 36 -12.79 -7.44 -0.48
N GLU A 37 -12.07 -8.44 0.01
CA GLU A 37 -12.45 -9.30 1.14
C GLU A 37 -11.84 -8.83 2.47
N THR A 38 -11.11 -7.71 2.47
CA THR A 38 -10.40 -7.24 3.67
C THR A 38 -11.38 -6.68 4.71
N ASP A 39 -11.38 -7.30 5.89
CA ASP A 39 -11.98 -6.74 7.10
C ASP A 39 -11.05 -5.66 7.67
N PHE A 40 -11.49 -4.40 7.59
CA PHE A 40 -10.71 -3.26 8.08
C PHE A 40 -10.57 -3.20 9.60
N ASP A 41 -11.51 -3.78 10.36
CA ASP A 41 -11.44 -3.77 11.82
C ASP A 41 -10.40 -4.78 12.29
N ARG A 42 -10.31 -5.93 11.61
CA ARG A 42 -9.20 -6.86 11.77
C ARG A 42 -7.87 -6.23 11.31
N LEU A 43 -7.86 -5.58 10.16
CA LEU A 43 -6.65 -4.92 9.62
C LEU A 43 -6.09 -3.88 10.58
N ALA A 44 -6.96 -3.07 11.20
CA ALA A 44 -6.57 -2.06 12.18
C ALA A 44 -6.02 -2.68 13.48
N LYS A 45 -6.50 -3.87 13.88
CA LYS A 45 -5.93 -4.61 15.01
C LYS A 45 -4.54 -5.18 14.69
N GLU A 46 -4.36 -5.72 13.50
CA GLU A 46 -3.07 -6.26 13.03
C GLU A 46 -2.03 -5.15 12.75
N HIS A 47 -2.51 -3.96 12.37
CA HIS A 47 -1.69 -2.79 12.07
C HIS A 47 -2.18 -1.53 12.81
N PRO A 48 -1.98 -1.42 14.14
CA PRO A 48 -2.54 -0.32 14.95
C PRO A 48 -2.14 1.09 14.51
N TRP A 49 -0.98 1.22 13.85
CA TRP A 49 -0.50 2.49 13.30
C TRP A 49 -1.41 3.09 12.23
N LEU A 50 -2.30 2.30 11.63
CA LEU A 50 -3.32 2.81 10.71
C LEU A 50 -4.27 3.82 11.38
N LEU A 51 -4.44 3.73 12.70
CA LEU A 51 -5.36 4.58 13.47
C LEU A 51 -4.72 5.89 13.93
N THR A 52 -3.39 5.98 13.96
CA THR A 52 -2.67 7.10 14.56
C THR A 52 -1.97 8.01 13.54
N GLU A 53 -1.66 7.49 12.36
CA GLU A 53 -0.89 8.21 11.35
C GLU A 53 -1.72 8.70 10.17
N ARG A 54 -1.18 9.67 9.43
CA ARG A 54 -1.65 9.97 8.08
C ARG A 54 -1.08 8.96 7.09
N LEU A 55 -1.93 8.53 6.17
CA LEU A 55 -1.75 7.38 5.29
C LEU A 55 -1.65 7.82 3.83
N VAL A 56 -1.04 6.92 3.06
CA VAL A 56 -1.05 6.95 1.59
C VAL A 56 -1.61 5.62 1.11
N VAL A 57 -2.60 5.66 0.21
CA VAL A 57 -3.23 4.48 -0.40
C VAL A 57 -3.04 4.51 -1.91
N LYS A 58 -2.71 3.37 -2.51
CA LYS A 58 -2.47 3.22 -3.95
C LYS A 58 -2.56 1.75 -4.38
N PRO A 59 -2.87 1.44 -5.65
CA PRO A 59 -2.88 0.07 -6.15
C PRO A 59 -1.46 -0.47 -6.31
N ASP A 60 -1.29 -1.77 -6.08
CA ASP A 60 -0.05 -2.51 -6.25
C ASP A 60 -0.20 -3.65 -7.27
N GLN A 61 -0.46 -3.26 -8.52
CA GLN A 61 -0.75 -4.18 -9.63
C GLN A 61 0.17 -3.90 -10.82
N LEU A 62 1.42 -3.53 -10.54
CA LEU A 62 2.44 -3.17 -11.54
C LEU A 62 2.12 -1.91 -12.38
N ILE A 63 1.04 -1.19 -12.06
CA ILE A 63 0.67 0.09 -12.69
C ILE A 63 1.76 1.14 -12.46
N LYS A 64 2.25 1.73 -13.55
CA LYS A 64 3.23 2.82 -13.51
C LYS A 64 2.52 4.17 -13.49
N ARG A 65 3.24 5.24 -13.15
CA ARG A 65 2.72 6.64 -13.15
C ARG A 65 1.44 6.86 -12.34
N ARG A 66 1.19 6.04 -11.30
CA ARG A 66 -0.01 6.08 -10.43
C ARG A 66 -0.37 7.49 -9.95
N GLY A 67 0.62 8.33 -9.60
CA GLY A 67 0.38 9.71 -9.18
C GLY A 67 -0.25 10.58 -10.27
N LYS A 68 0.25 10.50 -11.51
CA LYS A 68 -0.31 11.23 -12.66
C LYS A 68 -1.69 10.71 -13.06
N LEU A 69 -1.94 9.42 -12.82
CA LEU A 69 -3.23 8.77 -13.08
C LEU A 69 -4.28 9.01 -11.99
N GLY A 70 -3.97 9.76 -10.92
CA GLY A 70 -4.92 9.98 -9.81
C GLY A 70 -5.20 8.72 -8.98
N LEU A 71 -4.33 7.71 -9.07
CA LEU A 71 -4.42 6.44 -8.35
C LEU A 71 -3.61 6.44 -7.05
N VAL A 72 -3.40 7.62 -6.44
CA VAL A 72 -2.71 7.76 -5.15
C VAL A 72 -3.51 8.69 -4.26
N GLY A 73 -4.12 8.15 -3.20
CA GLY A 73 -4.67 8.95 -2.10
C GLY A 73 -3.54 9.31 -1.14
N VAL A 74 -3.40 10.60 -0.82
CA VAL A 74 -2.28 11.12 -0.02
C VAL A 74 -2.83 11.84 1.20
N ASN A 75 -2.13 11.68 2.33
CA ASN A 75 -2.42 12.39 3.58
C ASN A 75 -3.88 12.19 4.04
N LEU A 76 -4.31 10.92 4.16
CA LEU A 76 -5.64 10.53 4.63
C LEU A 76 -5.55 9.84 5.99
N ASP A 77 -6.60 9.89 6.81
CA ASP A 77 -6.74 8.93 7.92
C ASP A 77 -7.37 7.62 7.42
N LEU A 78 -7.54 6.63 8.30
CA LEU A 78 -8.10 5.32 7.92
C LEU A 78 -9.51 5.43 7.34
N ASN A 79 -10.36 6.33 7.85
CA ASN A 79 -11.70 6.54 7.31
C ASN A 79 -11.64 7.17 5.91
N GLY A 80 -10.78 8.17 5.72
CA GLY A 80 -10.50 8.76 4.41
C GLY A 80 -9.97 7.73 3.41
N VAL A 81 -9.16 6.77 3.85
CA VAL A 81 -8.72 5.63 3.01
C VAL A 81 -9.91 4.74 2.63
N ARG A 82 -10.78 4.37 3.59
CA ARG A 82 -11.99 3.58 3.31
C ARG A 82 -12.88 4.27 2.27
N ASP A 83 -13.10 5.57 2.44
CA ASP A 83 -13.92 6.36 1.50
C ASP A 83 -13.26 6.50 0.13
N TRP A 84 -11.94 6.73 0.07
CA TRP A 84 -11.20 6.81 -1.19
C TRP A 84 -11.29 5.51 -1.99
N LEU A 85 -11.32 4.36 -1.31
CA LEU A 85 -11.43 3.04 -1.91
C LEU A 85 -12.84 2.71 -2.42
N LYS A 86 -13.92 3.23 -1.81
CA LYS A 86 -15.32 2.90 -2.21
C LYS A 86 -15.59 3.11 -3.70
N SER A 87 -15.02 4.16 -4.30
CA SER A 87 -15.23 4.48 -5.72
C SER A 87 -14.17 3.87 -6.67
N ARG A 88 -13.21 3.09 -6.16
CA ARG A 88 -12.03 2.64 -6.92
C ARG A 88 -11.77 1.14 -6.82
N LEU A 89 -12.02 0.54 -5.66
CA LEU A 89 -11.82 -0.89 -5.45
C LEU A 89 -12.83 -1.68 -6.28
N MET A 90 -12.36 -2.71 -6.99
CA MET A 90 -13.17 -3.51 -7.91
C MET A 90 -13.86 -2.70 -9.01
N LYS A 91 -13.26 -1.57 -9.42
CA LYS A 91 -13.68 -0.77 -10.56
C LYS A 91 -12.60 -0.79 -11.64
N GLU A 92 -13.02 -0.91 -12.88
CA GLU A 92 -12.11 -0.78 -14.02
C GLU A 92 -11.60 0.66 -14.12
N THR A 93 -10.35 0.80 -14.56
CA THR A 93 -9.74 2.10 -14.84
C THR A 93 -8.80 1.97 -16.02
N THR A 94 -8.73 3.01 -16.83
CA THR A 94 -7.73 3.14 -17.88
C THR A 94 -6.41 3.62 -17.25
N VAL A 95 -5.28 3.01 -17.63
CA VAL A 95 -3.94 3.26 -17.06
C VAL A 95 -2.91 3.62 -18.12
#